data_AF-A0A5Q6RWS4-F1
#
_entry.id   AF-A0A5Q6RWS4-F1
#
_cell.length_a   1.000
_cell.length_b   1.000
_cell.length_c   1.000
_cell.angle_alpha   90.00
_cell.angle_beta   90.00
_cell.angle_gamma   90.00
#
_symmetry.space_group_name_H-M   'P 1'
#
loop_
_entity.id
_entity.type
_entity.pdbx_description
1 polymer ?
#
loop_
_entity_poly.entity_id
_entity_poly.type
_entity_poly.pdbx_seq_one_letter_code
_entity_poly.pdbx_strand_id
1 'polypeptide(L)'
;MSTDGTAPESAPLLRVVKGDPTAEELAALVAVVAARGAAAAVAAASSGAPRRRSAWGDPALAVRPVHSHGSNGWRRSAFPR
;
A
#
# COMPACT_ATOMS: atom_id res chain seq x y z
N MET A 1 8.20 47.41 2.01
CA MET A 1 8.32 46.76 0.68
C MET A 1 9.65 46.01 0.69
N SER A 2 9.74 44.68 0.64
CA SER A 2 8.88 43.68 0.00
C SER A 2 8.76 42.40 0.83
N THR A 3 7.64 41.71 0.61
CA THR A 3 7.26 40.34 0.96
C THR A 3 8.28 39.33 0.40
N ASP A 4 8.51 38.17 1.02
CA ASP A 4 7.69 37.00 0.73
C ASP A 4 7.75 35.96 1.86
N GLY A 5 6.61 35.32 2.13
CA GLY A 5 6.46 34.28 3.13
C GLY A 5 6.84 32.92 2.56
N THR A 6 7.95 32.35 3.02
CA THR A 6 8.25 30.93 2.79
C THR A 6 7.32 30.08 3.65
N ALA A 7 6.14 29.76 3.12
CA ALA A 7 5.35 28.63 3.61
C ALA A 7 6.13 27.33 3.34
N PRO A 8 6.07 26.32 4.23
CA PRO A 8 6.74 25.05 3.97
C PRO A 8 6.15 24.42 2.72
N GLU A 9 6.99 24.28 1.69
CA GLU A 9 6.66 23.62 0.44
C GLU A 9 6.27 22.16 0.76
N SER A 10 4.97 21.86 0.63
CA SER A 10 4.44 20.53 0.97
C SER A 10 5.09 19.48 0.07
N ALA A 11 5.63 18.42 0.69
CA ALA A 11 6.23 17.33 -0.07
C ALA A 11 5.20 16.75 -1.07
N PRO A 12 5.64 16.40 -2.29
CA PRO A 12 4.73 15.92 -3.33
C PRO A 12 4.07 14.60 -2.91
N LEU A 13 2.77 14.47 -3.17
CA LEU A 13 1.97 13.29 -2.82
C LEU A 13 2.43 12.01 -3.53
N LEU A 14 2.96 12.14 -4.75
CA LEU A 14 3.51 11.05 -5.55
C LEU A 14 4.83 11.49 -6.17
N ARG A 15 5.83 10.59 -6.20
CA ARG A 15 7.14 10.83 -6.82
C ARG A 15 7.50 9.69 -7.75
N VAL A 16 7.89 10.02 -8.98
CA VAL A 16 8.49 9.05 -9.92
C VAL A 16 9.90 8.75 -9.44
N VAL A 17 10.16 7.50 -9.03
CA VAL A 17 11.48 7.08 -8.53
C VAL A 17 12.39 6.59 -9.68
N LYS A 18 11.79 6.06 -10.75
CA LYS A 18 12.49 5.51 -11.91
C LYS A 18 11.65 5.64 -13.17
N GLY A 19 12.29 5.95 -14.30
CA GLY A 19 11.66 6.14 -15.61
C GLY A 19 11.41 7.62 -15.93
N ASP A 20 11.11 7.91 -17.20
CA ASP A 20 10.77 9.24 -17.70
C ASP A 20 9.44 9.14 -18.46
N PRO A 21 8.30 9.09 -17.75
CA PRO A 21 6.99 8.92 -18.38
C PRO A 21 6.60 10.19 -19.15
N THR A 22 5.89 10.02 -20.26
CA THR A 22 5.29 11.19 -20.92
C THR A 22 4.22 11.83 -20.04
N ALA A 23 3.82 13.06 -20.36
CA ALA A 23 2.78 13.77 -19.61
C ALA A 23 1.45 13.00 -19.60
N GLU A 24 1.11 12.35 -20.72
CA GLU A 24 -0.09 11.54 -20.89
C GLU A 24 -0.03 10.27 -20.03
N GLU A 25 1.12 9.59 -19.99
CA GLU A 25 1.32 8.40 -19.16
C GLU A 25 1.25 8.75 -17.67
N LEU A 26 1.88 9.85 -17.26
CA LEU A 26 1.81 10.34 -15.89
C LEU A 26 0.35 10.68 -15.50
N ALA A 27 -0.38 11.37 -16.38
CA ALA A 27 -1.79 11.68 -16.17
C ALA A 27 -2.65 10.41 -16.03
N ALA A 28 -2.41 9.40 -16.86
CA ALA A 28 -3.09 8.11 -16.77
C ALA A 28 -2.81 7.41 -15.43
N LEU A 29 -1.56 7.41 -14.96
CA LEU A 29 -1.19 6.83 -13.67
C LEU A 29 -1.86 7.57 -12.51
N VAL A 30 -1.85 8.90 -12.51
CA VAL A 30 -2.52 9.71 -11.48
C VAL A 30 -4.03 9.43 -11.47
N ALA A 31 -4.68 9.34 -12.64
CA ALA A 31 -6.09 9.04 -12.74
C ALA A 31 -6.44 7.67 -12.14
N VAL A 32 -5.63 6.63 -12.42
CA VAL A 32 -5.82 5.29 -11.86
C VAL A 32 -5.65 5.27 -10.34
N VAL A 33 -4.62 5.94 -9.81
CA VAL A 33 -4.38 6.04 -8.37
C VAL A 33 -5.53 6.76 -7.66
N ALA A 34 -5.98 7.89 -8.22
CA ALA A 34 -7.12 8.65 -7.70
C ALA A 34 -8.42 7.82 -7.71
N ALA A 35 -8.71 7.12 -8.81
CA ALA A 35 -9.89 6.27 -8.94
C ALA A 35 -9.89 5.12 -7.91
N ARG A 36 -8.74 4.46 -7.70
CA ARG A 36 -8.62 3.44 -6.63
C ARG A 36 -8.81 4.04 -5.23
N GLY A 37 -8.28 5.24 -4.99
CA GLY A 37 -8.46 5.97 -3.73
C GLY A 37 -9.94 6.27 -3.45
N ALA A 38 -10.65 6.79 -4.44
CA ALA A 38 -12.09 7.06 -4.35
C ALA A 38 -12.91 5.79 -4.09
N ALA A 39 -12.63 4.71 -4.83
CA ALA A 39 -13.30 3.42 -4.62
C ALA A 39 -13.07 2.86 -3.21
N ALA A 40 -11.85 2.99 -2.68
CA ALA A 40 -11.53 2.57 -1.32
C ALA A 40 -12.24 3.41 -0.25
N ALA A 41 -12.39 4.73 -0.48
CA ALA A 41 -13.12 5.62 0.41
C ALA A 41 -14.62 5.29 0.44
N VAL A 42 -15.22 5.03 -0.74
CA VAL A 42 -16.61 4.58 -0.85
C VAL A 42 -16.81 3.25 -0.13
N ALA A 43 -15.95 2.27 -0.37
CA ALA A 43 -16.02 0.98 0.29
C ALA A 43 -15.92 1.11 1.82
N ALA A 44 -15.02 1.97 2.32
CA ALA A 44 -14.87 2.23 3.75
C ALA A 44 -16.13 2.88 4.37
N ALA A 45 -16.82 3.76 3.63
CA ALA A 45 -18.06 4.37 4.09
C ALA A 45 -19.23 3.37 4.13
N SER A 46 -19.26 2.39 3.22
CA SER A 46 -20.35 1.40 3.15
C SER A 46 -20.16 0.21 4.10
N SER A 47 -18.92 -0.14 4.47
CA SER A 47 -18.65 -1.27 5.36
C SER A 47 -18.60 -0.82 6.82
N GLY A 48 -19.66 -1.04 7.59
CA GLY A 48 -19.62 -0.96 9.06
C GLY A 48 -18.73 -2.03 9.73
N ALA A 49 -18.03 -2.84 8.93
CA ALA A 49 -17.12 -3.89 9.37
C ALA A 49 -15.68 -3.36 9.47
N PRO A 50 -14.86 -3.89 10.41
CA PRO A 50 -13.48 -3.49 10.56
C PRO A 50 -12.70 -3.70 9.25
N ARG A 51 -11.96 -2.66 8.82
CA ARG A 51 -11.11 -2.69 7.62
C ARG A 51 -10.18 -3.90 7.70
N ARG A 52 -10.31 -4.84 6.74
CA ARG A 52 -9.39 -5.98 6.65
C ARG A 52 -7.97 -5.44 6.48
N ARG A 53 -7.06 -5.87 7.35
CA ARG A 53 -5.64 -5.51 7.23
C ARG A 53 -5.11 -5.99 5.89
N SER A 54 -4.29 -5.16 5.25
CA SER A 54 -3.58 -5.56 4.04
C SER A 54 -2.70 -6.76 4.34
N ALA A 55 -2.82 -7.82 3.55
CA ALA A 55 -1.95 -8.99 3.66
C ALA A 55 -0.47 -8.61 3.47
N TRP A 56 -0.18 -7.60 2.64
CA TRP A 56 1.19 -7.13 2.38
C TRP A 56 1.89 -6.52 3.60
N GLY A 57 1.12 -5.99 4.54
CA GLY A 57 1.64 -5.36 5.76
C GLY A 57 1.47 -6.23 7.00
N ASP A 58 1.15 -7.51 6.85
CA ASP A 58 0.95 -8.41 7.97
C ASP A 58 2.30 -8.70 8.66
N PRO A 59 2.51 -8.32 9.94
CA PRO A 59 3.74 -8.60 10.67
C PRO A 59 4.09 -10.09 10.71
N ALA A 60 3.09 -10.98 10.59
CA ALA A 60 3.32 -12.42 10.50
C ALA A 60 4.13 -12.81 9.26
N LEU A 61 4.10 -12.02 8.19
CA LEU A 61 4.93 -12.22 7.00
C LEU A 61 6.36 -11.67 7.16
N ALA A 62 6.59 -10.78 8.14
CA ALA A 62 7.92 -10.26 8.45
C ALA A 62 8.75 -11.22 9.32
N VAL A 63 8.11 -12.25 9.89
CA VAL A 63 8.77 -13.23 10.75
C VAL A 63 8.63 -14.63 10.16
N ARG A 64 9.65 -15.47 10.38
CA ARG A 64 9.57 -16.87 9.97
C ARG A 64 8.55 -17.59 10.87
N PRO A 65 7.54 -18.29 10.33
CA PRO A 65 6.60 -19.03 11.14
C PRO A 65 7.32 -20.18 11.86
N VAL A 66 6.92 -20.45 13.11
CA VAL A 66 7.44 -21.57 13.88
C VAL A 66 7.03 -22.88 13.21
N HIS A 67 7.95 -23.83 13.13
CA HIS A 67 7.65 -25.18 12.64
C HIS A 67 6.82 -25.94 13.66
N SER A 68 5.79 -26.64 13.19
CA SER A 68 4.98 -27.48 14.07
C SER A 68 5.80 -28.69 14.53
N HIS A 69 5.84 -28.93 15.84
CA HIS A 69 6.45 -30.13 16.41
C HIS A 69 5.45 -31.29 16.35
N GLY A 70 5.91 -32.49 15.98
CA GLY A 70 5.08 -33.69 15.93
C GLY A 70 5.30 -34.52 14.67
N SER A 71 4.63 -35.67 14.60
CA SER A 71 4.73 -36.55 13.42
C SER A 71 4.34 -35.78 12.16
N ASN A 72 5.21 -35.83 11.15
CA ASN A 72 5.09 -35.09 9.88
C ASN A 72 5.18 -33.54 9.97
N GLY A 73 5.56 -32.95 11.10
CA GLY A 73 5.68 -31.48 11.24
C GLY A 73 6.63 -30.84 10.22
N TRP A 74 7.77 -31.50 9.95
CA TRP A 74 8.73 -31.07 8.93
C TRP A 74 8.21 -31.25 7.50
N ARG A 75 7.49 -32.34 7.21
CA ARG A 75 6.88 -32.55 5.88
C ARG A 75 5.77 -31.53 5.60
N ARG A 76 5.03 -31.12 6.63
CA ARG A 76 3.94 -30.15 6.53
C ARG A 76 4.41 -28.70 6.43
N SER A 77 5.68 -28.40 6.68
CA SER A 77 6.20 -27.01 6.60
C SER A 77 6.25 -26.45 5.18
N ALA A 78 6.20 -27.31 4.16
CA ALA A 78 6.22 -26.92 2.75
C ALA A 78 4.82 -26.65 2.16
N PHE A 79 3.74 -26.92 2.91
CA PHE A 79 2.37 -26.71 2.44
C PHE A 79 1.82 -25.35 2.92
N PRO A 80 0.91 -24.72 2.15
CA PRO A 80 0.20 -23.51 2.59
C PRO A 80 -0.58 -23.75 3.89
N ARG A 81 -0.62 -22.72 4.76
CA ARG A 81 -1.42 -22.72 5.99
C ARG A 81 -2.71 -21.93 5.79
#